data_AF-A0A936YCM3-F1
#
_entry.id   AF-A0A936YCM3-F1
#
_cell.length_a   1.000
_cell.length_b   1.000
_cell.length_c   1.000
_cell.angle_alpha   90.00
_cell.angle_beta   90.00
_cell.angle_gamma   90.00
#
_symmetry.space_group_name_H-M   'P 1'
#
loop_
_entity.id
_entity.type
_entity.pdbx_description
1 polymer ?
#
loop_
_entity_poly.entity_id
_entity_poly.type
_entity_poly.pdbx_seq_one_letter_code
_entity_poly.pdbx_strand_id
1 'polypeptide(L)'
;MLTSQHRIRYSRQLLLGDIGEAGQQTLLNASVLVIGAGGLGSPLLLYLSAAGVGNIGIVDDDLVDPSNLQRQILYTESDIGLAKSPQAKAHLSALNSGITIHTYQERLTSDNAAAIFAQYDIIADGSDNFETRFLVNQTCIQTKKPLIAAAVQGWQGQLYVVRGYLPDQPCYACLYPSALVGQDLSCSQIGVVGAACGVLGSLQATEIIRMILGHHPDHSGTMLIVDLQKGLFRRTHISIDSNCSCTF
;
A
#
# COMPACT_ATOMS: atom_id res chain seq x y z
N MET A 1 23.05 -1.48 13.14
CA MET A 1 23.34 -2.89 13.48
C MET A 1 22.12 -3.48 14.16
N LEU A 2 21.78 -4.74 13.86
CA LEU A 2 20.62 -5.40 14.45
C LEU A 2 20.86 -5.71 15.94
N THR A 3 19.88 -5.37 16.77
CA THR A 3 19.86 -5.76 18.20
C THR A 3 19.62 -7.27 18.33
N SER A 4 19.89 -7.83 19.52
CA SER A 4 19.57 -9.23 19.82
C SER A 4 18.07 -9.52 19.63
N GLN A 5 17.21 -8.56 20.00
CA GLN A 5 15.76 -8.68 19.82
C GLN A 5 15.38 -8.72 18.34
N HIS A 6 16.01 -7.90 17.49
CA HIS A 6 15.80 -7.96 16.03
C HIS A 6 16.20 -9.33 15.46
N ARG A 7 17.34 -9.89 15.90
CA ARG A 7 17.81 -11.19 15.42
C ARG A 7 16.85 -12.34 15.75
N ILE A 8 16.24 -12.32 16.93
CA ILE A 8 15.22 -13.31 17.33
C ILE A 8 13.96 -13.12 16.48
N ARG A 9 13.42 -11.89 16.45
CA ARG A 9 12.15 -11.56 15.78
C ARG A 9 12.20 -11.87 14.29
N TYR A 10 13.25 -11.42 13.61
CA TYR A 10 13.38 -11.55 12.15
C TYR A 10 14.20 -12.77 11.73
N SER A 11 14.45 -13.73 12.64
CA SER A 11 15.29 -14.91 12.40
C SER A 11 14.95 -15.64 11.10
N ARG A 12 13.67 -15.73 10.71
CA ARG A 12 13.23 -16.37 9.46
C ARG A 12 13.63 -15.57 8.21
N GLN A 13 13.59 -14.25 8.26
CA GLN A 13 14.05 -13.38 7.17
C GLN A 13 15.58 -13.40 7.07
N LEU A 14 16.28 -13.44 8.21
CA LEU A 14 17.75 -13.47 8.25
C LEU A 14 18.38 -14.73 7.62
N LEU A 15 17.61 -15.82 7.50
CA LEU A 15 18.06 -17.05 6.82
C LEU A 15 18.07 -16.92 5.29
N LEU A 16 17.34 -15.95 4.74
CA LEU A 16 17.23 -15.75 3.30
C LEU A 16 18.47 -15.00 2.81
N GLY A 17 19.17 -15.57 1.82
CA GLY A 17 20.43 -15.00 1.31
C GLY A 17 20.26 -13.62 0.66
N ASP A 18 19.08 -13.33 0.12
CA ASP A 18 18.69 -12.05 -0.48
C ASP A 18 18.19 -11.02 0.55
N ILE A 19 17.96 -11.41 1.81
CA ILE A 19 17.69 -10.49 2.92
C ILE A 19 18.90 -10.43 3.85
N GLY A 20 19.16 -11.49 4.62
CA GLY A 20 20.23 -11.53 5.62
C GLY A 20 20.18 -10.35 6.59
N GLU A 21 21.30 -10.08 7.27
CA GLU A 21 21.37 -8.93 8.18
C GLU A 21 21.32 -7.58 7.46
N ALA A 22 21.93 -7.50 6.28
CA ALA A 22 22.01 -6.27 5.51
C ALA A 22 20.63 -5.84 5.00
N GLY A 23 19.89 -6.74 4.36
CA GLY A 23 18.53 -6.48 3.88
C GLY A 23 17.55 -6.20 5.02
N GLN A 24 17.68 -6.90 6.15
CA GLN A 24 16.85 -6.58 7.32
C GLN A 24 17.16 -5.20 7.89
N GLN A 25 18.43 -4.77 7.88
CA GLN A 25 18.80 -3.42 8.26
C GLN A 25 18.26 -2.38 7.26
N THR A 26 18.23 -2.70 5.96
CA THR A 26 17.58 -1.87 4.94
C THR A 26 16.09 -1.72 5.20
N LEU A 27 15.37 -2.80 5.53
CA LEU A 27 13.95 -2.76 5.91
C LEU A 27 13.73 -1.85 7.13
N LEU A 28 14.55 -2.00 8.18
CA LEU A 28 14.46 -1.17 9.38
C LEU A 28 14.80 0.31 9.15
N ASN A 29 15.48 0.65 8.05
CA ASN A 29 15.80 2.02 7.70
C ASN A 29 14.78 2.65 6.73
N ALA A 30 13.93 1.83 6.11
CA ALA A 30 12.97 2.28 5.12
C ALA A 30 11.75 2.94 5.74
N SER A 31 11.09 3.78 4.95
CA SER A 31 9.86 4.48 5.32
C SER A 31 8.77 4.30 4.25
N VAL A 32 7.56 3.89 4.68
CA VAL A 32 6.42 3.63 3.79
C VAL A 32 5.19 4.40 4.27
N LEU A 33 4.55 5.14 3.37
CA LEU A 33 3.25 5.76 3.62
C LEU A 33 2.15 4.86 3.07
N VAL A 34 1.16 4.51 3.89
CA VAL A 34 -0.03 3.75 3.49
C VAL A 34 -1.24 4.67 3.49
N ILE A 35 -1.86 4.83 2.32
CA ILE A 35 -3.12 5.57 2.13
C ILE A 35 -4.29 4.59 2.23
N GLY A 36 -5.10 4.75 3.26
CA GLY A 36 -6.21 3.85 3.59
C GLY A 36 -5.77 2.65 4.43
N ALA A 37 -6.32 2.56 5.64
CA ALA A 37 -6.16 1.45 6.58
C ALA A 37 -7.37 0.49 6.54
N GLY A 38 -8.02 0.40 5.37
CA GLY A 38 -9.21 -0.42 5.13
C GLY A 38 -8.89 -1.88 4.77
N GLY A 39 -9.65 -2.46 3.83
CA GLY A 39 -9.55 -3.89 3.48
C GLY A 39 -8.20 -4.29 2.87
N LEU A 40 -7.65 -3.45 1.98
CA LEU A 40 -6.31 -3.64 1.42
C LEU A 40 -5.21 -3.21 2.41
N GLY A 41 -5.43 -2.07 3.07
CA GLY A 41 -4.48 -1.50 4.04
C GLY A 41 -4.23 -2.39 5.26
N SER A 42 -5.24 -3.08 5.78
CA SER A 42 -5.11 -3.98 6.94
C SER A 42 -4.03 -5.06 6.78
N PRO A 43 -4.12 -5.99 5.81
CA PRO A 43 -3.08 -6.99 5.59
C PRO A 43 -1.74 -6.37 5.19
N LEU A 44 -1.75 -5.30 4.38
CA LEU A 44 -0.53 -4.57 4.00
C LEU A 44 0.23 -4.08 5.24
N LEU A 45 -0.43 -3.35 6.13
CA LEU A 45 0.15 -2.79 7.34
C LEU A 45 0.67 -3.87 8.29
N LEU A 46 -0.10 -4.95 8.46
CA LEU A 46 0.31 -6.11 9.25
C LEU A 46 1.63 -6.71 8.74
N TYR A 47 1.74 -6.95 7.42
CA TYR A 47 2.94 -7.57 6.85
C TYR A 47 4.14 -6.63 6.79
N LEU A 48 3.97 -5.33 6.50
CA LEU A 48 5.07 -4.36 6.57
C LEU A 48 5.59 -4.24 8.01
N SER A 49 4.69 -4.20 8.99
CA SER A 49 5.05 -4.12 10.40
C SER A 49 5.76 -5.40 10.87
N ALA A 50 5.24 -6.57 10.50
CA ALA A 50 5.86 -7.85 10.84
C ALA A 50 7.23 -8.06 10.17
N ALA A 51 7.40 -7.59 8.92
CA ALA A 51 8.66 -7.64 8.19
C ALA A 51 9.74 -6.71 8.79
N GLY A 52 9.35 -5.73 9.60
CA GLY A 52 10.25 -4.78 10.22
C GLY A 52 10.60 -3.60 9.33
N VAL A 53 9.64 -3.11 8.54
CA VAL A 53 9.75 -1.80 7.90
C VAL A 53 9.81 -0.74 8.99
N GLY A 54 10.89 0.04 9.02
CA GLY A 54 11.27 0.87 10.16
C GLY A 54 10.28 1.98 10.50
N ASN A 55 9.74 2.64 9.47
CA ASN A 55 8.83 3.77 9.64
C ASN A 55 7.61 3.57 8.76
N ILE A 56 6.42 3.59 9.36
CA ILE A 56 5.15 3.43 8.65
C ILE A 56 4.25 4.63 8.95
N GLY A 57 3.84 5.34 7.91
CA GLY A 57 2.80 6.36 7.96
C GLY A 57 1.46 5.77 7.57
N ILE A 58 0.39 6.18 8.25
CA ILE A 58 -0.98 5.71 7.98
C ILE A 58 -1.89 6.93 7.81
N VAL A 59 -2.47 7.10 6.64
CA VAL A 59 -3.47 8.15 6.36
C VAL A 59 -4.84 7.49 6.25
N ASP A 60 -5.74 7.80 7.18
CA ASP A 60 -7.12 7.33 7.17
C ASP A 60 -7.97 8.19 8.11
N ASP A 61 -9.07 8.75 7.61
CA ASP A 61 -10.03 9.60 8.33
C ASP A 61 -11.30 8.89 8.80
N ASP A 62 -11.47 7.61 8.45
CA ASP A 62 -12.68 6.87 8.80
C ASP A 62 -12.67 6.36 10.25
N LEU A 63 -13.86 6.02 10.72
CA LEU A 63 -14.08 5.21 11.92
C LEU A 63 -14.24 3.73 11.55
N VAL A 64 -13.93 2.84 12.48
CA VAL A 64 -14.22 1.41 12.34
C VAL A 64 -15.73 1.19 12.41
N ASP A 65 -16.29 0.56 11.39
CA ASP A 65 -17.71 0.21 11.29
C ASP A 65 -17.92 -1.32 11.33
N PRO A 66 -19.04 -1.84 11.89
CA PRO A 66 -19.28 -3.28 11.93
C PRO A 66 -19.19 -3.97 10.56
N SER A 67 -19.62 -3.31 9.48
CA SER A 67 -19.55 -3.84 8.10
C SER A 67 -18.11 -3.99 7.58
N ASN A 68 -17.14 -3.40 8.27
CA ASN A 68 -15.73 -3.43 7.89
C ASN A 68 -15.05 -4.73 8.33
N LEU A 69 -15.49 -5.32 9.44
CA LEU A 69 -14.79 -6.42 10.12
C LEU A 69 -14.67 -7.71 9.30
N GLN A 70 -15.51 -7.90 8.28
CA GLN A 70 -15.40 -9.05 7.36
C GLN A 70 -14.11 -9.04 6.50
N ARG A 71 -13.46 -7.88 6.34
CA ARG A 71 -12.26 -7.72 5.49
C ARG A 71 -11.13 -6.90 6.11
N GLN A 72 -11.42 -6.08 7.12
CA GLN A 72 -10.43 -5.21 7.77
C GLN A 72 -9.86 -5.90 9.01
N ILE A 73 -9.05 -6.93 8.78
CA ILE A 73 -8.53 -7.85 9.80
C ILE A 73 -7.57 -7.22 10.82
N LEU A 74 -7.25 -5.94 10.65
CA LEU A 74 -6.47 -5.18 11.63
C LEU A 74 -7.32 -4.75 12.83
N TYR A 75 -8.65 -4.70 12.69
CA TYR A 75 -9.57 -4.26 13.72
C TYR A 75 -10.41 -5.40 14.28
N THR A 76 -11.03 -5.13 15.42
CA THR A 76 -11.83 -6.05 16.22
C THR A 76 -13.16 -5.41 16.58
N GLU A 77 -14.10 -6.17 17.15
CA GLU A 77 -15.39 -5.64 17.61
C GLU A 77 -15.24 -4.54 18.68
N SER A 78 -14.19 -4.60 19.51
CA SER A 78 -13.92 -3.55 20.50
C SER A 78 -13.47 -2.23 19.90
N ASP A 79 -13.13 -2.20 18.60
CA ASP A 79 -12.66 -1.01 17.91
C ASP A 79 -13.79 -0.22 17.25
N ILE A 80 -15.02 -0.76 17.21
CA ILE A 80 -16.16 -0.12 16.54
C ILE A 80 -16.38 1.31 17.07
N GLY A 81 -16.48 2.27 16.14
CA GLY A 81 -16.64 3.70 16.44
C GLY A 81 -15.34 4.44 16.75
N LEU A 82 -14.20 3.75 16.85
CA LEU A 82 -12.89 4.37 17.01
C LEU A 82 -12.27 4.71 15.65
N ALA A 83 -11.40 5.72 15.64
CA ALA A 83 -10.70 6.13 14.43
C ALA A 83 -9.72 5.06 13.94
N LYS A 84 -9.75 4.76 12.64
CA LYS A 84 -8.94 3.69 12.03
C LYS A 84 -7.45 3.92 12.18
N SER A 85 -6.93 5.10 11.83
CA SER A 85 -5.48 5.32 11.81
C SER A 85 -4.83 5.23 13.21
N PRO A 86 -5.35 5.85 14.30
CA PRO A 86 -4.82 5.62 15.65
C PRO A 86 -4.94 4.16 16.12
N GLN A 87 -6.05 3.48 15.79
CA GLN A 87 -6.26 2.11 16.24
C GLN A 87 -5.37 1.12 15.49
N ALA A 88 -5.14 1.35 14.20
CA ALA A 88 -4.13 0.63 13.43
C ALA A 88 -2.75 0.75 14.10
N LYS A 89 -2.34 1.96 14.50
CA LYS A 89 -1.09 2.15 15.24
C LYS A 89 -1.05 1.35 16.55
N ALA A 90 -2.13 1.33 17.33
CA ALA A 90 -2.17 0.57 18.58
C ALA A 90 -1.93 -0.94 18.35
N HIS A 91 -2.68 -1.53 17.41
CA HIS A 91 -2.55 -2.95 17.07
C HIS A 91 -1.18 -3.31 16.48
N LEU A 92 -0.67 -2.50 15.56
CA LEU A 92 0.63 -2.73 14.93
C LEU A 92 1.79 -2.52 15.91
N SER A 93 1.68 -1.60 16.86
CA SER A 93 2.68 -1.41 17.93
C SER A 93 2.69 -2.58 18.91
N ALA A 94 1.52 -3.20 19.16
CA ALA A 94 1.42 -4.43 19.93
C ALA A 94 2.07 -5.63 19.19
N LEU A 95 1.91 -5.68 17.86
CA LEU A 95 2.56 -6.67 17.01
C LEU A 95 4.09 -6.48 16.98
N ASN A 96 4.55 -5.25 16.71
CA ASN A 96 5.97 -4.91 16.59
C ASN A 96 6.27 -3.55 17.20
N SER A 97 6.74 -3.54 18.45
CA SER A 97 7.16 -2.32 19.14
C SER A 97 8.54 -1.79 18.72
N GLY A 98 9.23 -2.47 17.80
CA GLY A 98 10.56 -2.10 17.31
C GLY A 98 10.56 -1.16 16.09
N ILE A 99 9.39 -0.72 15.64
CA ILE A 99 9.21 0.18 14.48
C ILE A 99 8.48 1.45 14.91
N THR A 100 8.58 2.50 14.09
CA THR A 100 7.89 3.77 14.30
C THR A 100 6.64 3.84 13.46
N ILE A 101 5.51 4.20 14.07
CA ILE A 101 4.23 4.37 13.37
C ILE A 101 3.70 5.79 13.57
N HIS A 102 3.45 6.46 12.45
CA HIS A 102 2.85 7.79 12.37
C HIS A 102 1.43 7.68 11.80
N THR A 103 0.52 8.48 12.35
CA THR A 103 -0.90 8.45 11.97
C THR A 103 -1.35 9.85 11.58
N TYR A 104 -2.03 9.94 10.45
CA TYR A 104 -2.69 11.13 9.95
C TYR A 104 -4.19 10.82 9.92
N GLN A 105 -4.89 11.25 10.96
CA GLN A 105 -6.34 11.09 11.07
C GLN A 105 -7.03 12.23 10.32
N GLU A 106 -6.75 12.32 9.02
CA GLU A 106 -7.26 13.36 8.13
C GLU A 106 -7.38 12.81 6.71
N ARG A 107 -8.30 13.40 5.96
CA ARG A 107 -8.46 13.07 4.54
C ARG A 107 -7.24 13.58 3.78
N LEU A 108 -6.73 12.79 2.85
CA LEU A 108 -5.69 13.25 1.94
C LEU A 108 -6.29 14.29 0.98
N THR A 109 -5.65 15.46 0.88
CA THR A 109 -6.05 16.56 -0.01
C THR A 109 -4.83 17.10 -0.75
N SER A 110 -5.05 17.93 -1.77
CA SER A 110 -3.96 18.64 -2.46
C SER A 110 -3.10 19.49 -1.52
N ASP A 111 -3.67 19.95 -0.42
CA ASP A 111 -3.04 20.90 0.49
C ASP A 111 -2.09 20.21 1.47
N ASN A 112 -2.36 18.96 1.86
CA ASN A 112 -1.53 18.21 2.82
C ASN A 112 -0.64 17.14 2.15
N ALA A 113 -1.02 16.62 0.98
CA ALA A 113 -0.41 15.40 0.44
C ALA A 113 1.11 15.52 0.22
N ALA A 114 1.57 16.61 -0.41
CA ALA A 114 2.99 16.77 -0.71
C ALA A 114 3.88 16.81 0.55
N ALA A 115 3.41 17.47 1.61
CA ALA A 115 4.14 17.58 2.87
C ALA A 115 4.22 16.23 3.62
N ILE A 116 3.15 15.43 3.55
CA ILE A 116 3.14 14.07 4.12
C ILE A 116 4.08 13.17 3.30
N PHE A 117 3.95 13.15 1.97
CA PHE A 117 4.68 12.24 1.08
C PHE A 117 6.20 12.47 1.13
N ALA A 118 6.64 13.72 1.34
CA ALA A 118 8.05 14.04 1.43
C ALA A 118 8.80 13.26 2.52
N GLN A 119 8.10 12.81 3.57
CA GLN A 119 8.66 12.09 4.73
C GLN A 119 8.87 10.59 4.50
N TYR A 120 8.41 10.04 3.37
CA TYR A 120 8.42 8.60 3.11
C TYR A 120 9.15 8.26 1.81
N ASP A 121 9.75 7.07 1.75
CA ASP A 121 10.49 6.59 0.58
C ASP A 121 9.54 6.02 -0.48
N ILE A 122 8.48 5.33 -0.04
CA ILE A 122 7.55 4.59 -0.90
C ILE A 122 6.12 4.90 -0.48
N ILE A 123 5.23 5.07 -1.46
CA ILE A 123 3.80 5.30 -1.23
C ILE A 123 3.02 4.04 -1.62
N ALA A 124 2.15 3.59 -0.72
CA ALA A 124 1.24 2.48 -0.92
C ALA A 124 -0.20 2.97 -0.91
N ASP A 125 -0.92 2.76 -2.00
CA ASP A 125 -2.32 3.18 -2.12
C ASP A 125 -3.27 1.99 -2.00
N GLY A 126 -4.05 1.99 -0.91
CA GLY A 126 -5.13 1.05 -0.64
C GLY A 126 -6.50 1.74 -0.55
N SER A 127 -6.63 2.98 -1.02
CA SER A 127 -7.90 3.73 -1.07
C SER A 127 -8.88 3.08 -2.03
N ASP A 128 -10.18 3.39 -1.94
CA ASP A 128 -11.24 2.68 -2.67
C ASP A 128 -12.05 3.58 -3.63
N ASN A 129 -11.57 4.79 -3.91
CA ASN A 129 -12.21 5.74 -4.82
C ASN A 129 -11.21 6.34 -5.81
N PHE A 130 -11.66 6.68 -7.02
CA PHE A 130 -10.79 7.23 -8.06
C PHE A 130 -10.20 8.59 -7.68
N GLU A 131 -10.96 9.46 -7.00
CA GLU A 131 -10.50 10.80 -6.58
C GLU A 131 -9.16 10.74 -5.82
N THR A 132 -9.10 9.89 -4.79
CA THR A 132 -7.90 9.70 -3.97
C THR A 132 -6.76 9.08 -4.78
N ARG A 133 -7.06 8.07 -5.60
CA ARG A 133 -6.05 7.39 -6.45
C ARG A 133 -5.38 8.35 -7.44
N PHE A 134 -6.15 9.24 -8.07
CA PHE A 134 -5.60 10.26 -8.97
C PHE A 134 -4.76 11.30 -8.20
N LEU A 135 -5.22 11.76 -7.03
CA LEU A 135 -4.45 12.67 -6.18
C LEU A 135 -3.12 12.03 -5.73
N VAL A 136 -3.15 10.78 -5.26
CA VAL A 136 -1.96 10.03 -4.83
C VAL A 136 -0.99 9.88 -6.00
N ASN A 137 -1.47 9.50 -7.18
CA ASN A 137 -0.64 9.39 -8.38
C ASN A 137 0.04 10.71 -8.73
N GLN A 138 -0.73 11.81 -8.80
CA GLN A 138 -0.18 13.12 -9.12
C GLN A 138 0.86 13.56 -8.09
N THR A 139 0.57 13.36 -6.80
CA THR A 139 1.49 13.71 -5.72
C THR A 139 2.78 12.88 -5.78
N CYS A 140 2.69 11.57 -6.09
CA CYS A 140 3.85 10.70 -6.28
C CYS A 140 4.75 11.19 -7.42
N ILE A 141 4.17 11.66 -8.53
CA ILE A 141 4.93 12.21 -9.65
C ILE A 141 5.66 13.49 -9.21
N GLN A 142 4.94 14.43 -8.59
CA GLN A 142 5.48 15.70 -8.12
C GLN A 142 6.60 15.53 -7.08
N THR A 143 6.43 14.59 -6.15
CA THR A 143 7.39 14.31 -5.07
C THR A 143 8.43 13.25 -5.44
N LYS A 144 8.37 12.72 -6.67
CA LYS A 144 9.24 11.68 -7.21
C LYS A 144 9.31 10.42 -6.35
N LYS A 145 8.16 10.02 -5.80
CA LYS A 145 8.03 8.81 -4.97
C LYS A 145 7.46 7.65 -5.78
N PRO A 146 8.03 6.43 -5.66
CA PRO A 146 7.44 5.24 -6.25
C PRO A 146 6.07 4.96 -5.61
N LEU A 147 5.13 4.51 -6.44
CA LEU A 147 3.77 4.18 -6.03
C LEU A 147 3.51 2.69 -6.26
N ILE A 148 3.07 2.01 -5.22
CA ILE A 148 2.51 0.66 -5.31
C ILE A 148 1.03 0.77 -4.94
N ALA A 149 0.14 0.67 -5.92
CA ALA A 149 -1.30 0.80 -5.72
C ALA A 149 -2.00 -0.55 -5.89
N ALA A 150 -3.05 -0.82 -5.12
CA ALA A 150 -3.87 -2.01 -5.31
C ALA A 150 -5.35 -1.65 -5.36
N ALA A 151 -6.14 -2.47 -6.06
CA ALA A 151 -7.59 -2.37 -6.14
C ALA A 151 -8.21 -3.78 -6.07
N VAL A 152 -9.41 -3.89 -5.51
CA VAL A 152 -10.11 -5.18 -5.35
C VAL A 152 -11.61 -5.00 -5.43
N GLN A 153 -12.28 -5.89 -6.15
CA GLN A 153 -13.73 -5.92 -6.31
C GLN A 153 -14.21 -7.36 -6.51
N GLY A 154 -15.21 -7.78 -5.72
CA GLY A 154 -15.65 -9.18 -5.72
C GLY A 154 -14.50 -10.15 -5.41
N TRP A 155 -14.11 -10.95 -6.42
CA TRP A 155 -13.00 -11.92 -6.38
C TRP A 155 -11.76 -11.47 -7.17
N GLN A 156 -11.82 -10.29 -7.79
CA GLN A 156 -10.80 -9.81 -8.71
C GLN A 156 -10.03 -8.65 -8.08
N GLY A 157 -8.77 -8.51 -8.47
CA GLY A 157 -7.95 -7.41 -8.03
C GLY A 157 -6.83 -7.09 -9.00
N GLN A 158 -6.26 -5.92 -8.80
CA GLN A 158 -5.17 -5.39 -9.60
C GLN A 158 -4.13 -4.79 -8.66
N LEU A 159 -2.86 -4.98 -9.00
CA LEU A 159 -1.72 -4.40 -8.29
C LEU A 159 -0.81 -3.71 -9.31
N TYR A 160 -0.53 -2.45 -9.07
CA TYR A 160 0.25 -1.57 -9.94
C TYR A 160 1.55 -1.22 -9.25
N VAL A 161 2.66 -1.27 -9.98
CA VAL A 161 3.94 -0.72 -9.52
C VAL A 161 4.34 0.34 -10.53
N VAL A 162 4.32 1.61 -10.13
CA VAL A 162 4.55 2.72 -11.05
C VAL A 162 5.57 3.72 -10.49
N ARG A 163 6.42 4.21 -11.40
CA ARG A 163 7.40 5.27 -11.13
C ARG A 163 7.20 6.37 -12.15
N GLY A 164 5.97 6.86 -12.25
CA GLY A 164 5.51 7.78 -13.30
C GLY A 164 6.19 9.15 -13.34
N TYR A 165 7.20 9.40 -12.50
CA TYR A 165 8.11 10.54 -12.60
C TYR A 165 9.35 10.26 -13.47
N LEU A 166 9.54 9.01 -13.92
CA LEU A 166 10.61 8.62 -14.83
C LEU A 166 10.11 8.67 -16.28
N PRO A 167 10.93 9.16 -17.24
CA PRO A 167 10.50 9.38 -18.63
C PRO A 167 9.89 8.16 -19.35
N ASP A 168 10.42 6.96 -19.10
CA ASP A 168 10.00 5.72 -19.76
C ASP A 168 9.10 4.85 -18.87
N GLN A 169 8.44 5.45 -17.88
CA GLN A 169 7.57 4.74 -16.94
C GLN A 169 6.15 5.31 -16.98
N PRO A 170 5.13 4.45 -17.08
CA PRO A 170 3.75 4.91 -17.04
C PRO A 170 3.37 5.31 -15.61
N CYS A 171 2.29 6.06 -15.50
CA CYS A 171 1.64 6.40 -14.25
C CYS A 171 0.23 5.80 -14.18
N TYR A 172 -0.46 5.95 -13.06
CA TYR A 172 -1.84 5.47 -12.91
C TYR A 172 -2.78 6.09 -13.97
N ALA A 173 -2.60 7.37 -14.30
CA ALA A 173 -3.39 8.07 -15.31
C ALA A 173 -3.12 7.62 -16.76
N CYS A 174 -2.07 6.83 -17.03
CA CYS A 174 -1.89 6.16 -18.33
C CYS A 174 -2.86 4.98 -18.51
N LEU A 175 -3.37 4.41 -17.41
CA LEU A 175 -4.30 3.27 -17.44
C LEU A 175 -5.77 3.70 -17.37
N TYR A 176 -6.04 4.72 -16.57
CA TYR A 176 -7.40 5.13 -16.24
C TYR A 176 -7.63 6.58 -16.69
N PRO A 177 -8.69 6.84 -17.48
CA PRO A 177 -9.03 8.20 -17.87
C PRO A 177 -9.55 8.98 -16.66
N SER A 178 -9.18 10.26 -16.57
CA SER A 178 -9.62 11.16 -15.48
C SER A 178 -11.14 11.34 -15.42
N ALA A 179 -11.85 11.05 -16.52
CA ALA A 179 -13.31 11.06 -16.58
C ALA A 179 -13.99 10.08 -15.59
N LEU A 180 -13.25 9.10 -15.04
CA LEU A 180 -13.76 8.18 -14.01
C LEU A 180 -13.90 8.82 -12.63
N VAL A 181 -13.28 9.98 -12.38
CA VAL A 181 -13.45 10.73 -11.12
C VAL A 181 -14.92 11.12 -10.97
N GLY A 182 -15.53 10.73 -9.85
CA GLY A 182 -16.96 10.97 -9.58
C GLY A 182 -17.91 9.93 -10.21
N GLN A 183 -17.40 8.93 -10.93
CA GLN A 183 -18.16 7.78 -11.44
C GLN A 183 -17.99 6.51 -10.60
N ASP A 184 -17.49 6.66 -9.36
CA ASP A 184 -17.22 5.53 -8.47
C ASP A 184 -18.52 4.75 -8.16
N LEU A 185 -18.67 3.56 -8.74
CA LEU A 185 -19.49 2.51 -8.13
C LEU A 185 -18.67 1.97 -6.96
N SER A 186 -18.93 2.46 -5.75
CA SER A 186 -18.15 2.08 -4.57
C SER A 186 -18.14 0.56 -4.38
N CYS A 187 -17.08 0.02 -3.78
CA CYS A 187 -17.02 -1.40 -3.40
C CYS A 187 -18.23 -1.86 -2.58
N SER A 188 -18.92 -0.93 -1.90
CA SER A 188 -20.17 -1.20 -1.17
C SER A 188 -21.37 -1.54 -2.06
N GLN A 189 -21.35 -1.21 -3.35
CA GLN A 189 -22.44 -1.50 -4.29
C GLN A 189 -22.30 -2.86 -4.99
N ILE A 190 -21.07 -3.33 -5.20
CA ILE A 190 -20.78 -4.59 -5.92
C ILE A 190 -20.31 -5.70 -4.96
N GLY A 191 -19.88 -5.35 -3.75
CA GLY A 191 -19.39 -6.28 -2.73
C GLY A 191 -17.95 -6.72 -2.95
N VAL A 192 -17.35 -7.32 -1.91
CA VAL A 192 -15.96 -7.81 -1.94
C VAL A 192 -15.76 -8.97 -0.98
N VAL A 193 -14.95 -9.94 -1.39
CA VAL A 193 -14.54 -11.06 -0.53
C VAL A 193 -13.34 -10.64 0.31
N GLY A 194 -13.45 -10.71 1.64
CA GLY A 194 -12.37 -10.28 2.54
C GLY A 194 -11.03 -10.99 2.29
N ALA A 195 -11.05 -12.28 1.95
CA ALA A 195 -9.84 -13.01 1.56
C ALA A 195 -9.16 -12.44 0.30
N ALA A 196 -9.93 -11.87 -0.65
CA ALA A 196 -9.36 -11.20 -1.81
C ALA A 196 -8.60 -9.93 -1.41
N CYS A 197 -9.15 -9.14 -0.47
CA CYS A 197 -8.42 -8.02 0.12
C CYS A 197 -7.13 -8.49 0.80
N GLY A 198 -7.20 -9.59 1.56
CA GLY A 198 -6.05 -10.25 2.19
C GLY A 198 -4.93 -10.58 1.20
N VAL A 199 -5.27 -11.26 0.10
CA VAL A 199 -4.30 -11.63 -0.95
C VAL A 199 -3.68 -10.38 -1.59
N LEU A 200 -4.49 -9.43 -2.03
CA LEU A 200 -3.98 -8.26 -2.75
C LEU A 200 -3.13 -7.35 -1.85
N GLY A 201 -3.52 -7.11 -0.59
CA GLY A 201 -2.69 -6.33 0.33
C GLY A 201 -1.39 -7.05 0.72
N SER A 202 -1.38 -8.38 0.78
CA SER A 202 -0.15 -9.17 0.98
C SER A 202 0.79 -9.09 -0.24
N LEU A 203 0.24 -9.13 -1.45
CA LEU A 203 1.02 -8.91 -2.68
C LEU A 203 1.57 -7.49 -2.75
N GLN A 204 0.78 -6.50 -2.33
CA GLN A 204 1.22 -5.11 -2.22
C GLN A 204 2.41 -4.97 -1.24
N ALA A 205 2.32 -5.58 -0.05
CA ALA A 205 3.43 -5.62 0.89
C ALA A 205 4.67 -6.30 0.30
N THR A 206 4.48 -7.38 -0.45
CA THR A 206 5.56 -8.12 -1.12
C THR A 206 6.31 -7.23 -2.12
N GLU A 207 5.60 -6.47 -2.96
CA GLU A 207 6.25 -5.56 -3.91
C GLU A 207 7.01 -4.43 -3.22
N ILE A 208 6.46 -3.90 -2.12
CA ILE A 208 7.13 -2.86 -1.32
C ILE A 208 8.42 -3.42 -0.69
N ILE A 209 8.37 -4.60 -0.08
CA ILE A 209 9.55 -5.25 0.51
C ILE A 209 10.60 -5.51 -0.57
N ARG A 210 10.21 -6.06 -1.72
CA ARG A 210 11.13 -6.27 -2.85
C ARG A 210 11.77 -4.97 -3.33
N MET A 211 11.00 -3.88 -3.40
CA MET A 211 11.48 -2.57 -3.80
C MET A 211 12.48 -2.01 -2.79
N ILE A 212 12.20 -2.11 -1.48
CA ILE A 212 13.11 -1.69 -0.41
C ILE A 212 14.45 -2.44 -0.49
N LEU A 213 14.39 -3.75 -0.76
CA LEU A 213 15.58 -4.60 -0.86
C LEU A 213 16.35 -4.42 -2.19
N GLY A 214 15.83 -3.64 -3.13
CA GLY A 214 16.47 -3.42 -4.43
C GLY A 214 16.48 -4.68 -5.31
N HIS A 215 15.47 -5.54 -5.20
CA HIS A 215 15.38 -6.74 -6.03
C HIS A 215 15.10 -6.38 -7.49
N HIS A 216 15.96 -6.87 -8.39
CA HIS A 216 15.84 -6.64 -9.83
C HIS A 216 15.46 -7.93 -10.60
N PRO A 217 14.65 -7.83 -11.67
CA PRO A 217 14.01 -6.60 -12.15
C PRO A 217 12.94 -6.10 -11.17
N ASP A 218 12.87 -4.77 -11.01
CA ASP A 218 11.74 -4.16 -10.32
C ASP A 218 10.52 -4.26 -11.23
N HIS A 219 9.33 -4.34 -10.65
CA HIS A 219 8.11 -4.53 -11.43
C HIS A 219 7.51 -3.20 -11.93
N SER A 220 8.30 -2.13 -11.97
CA SER A 220 7.81 -0.81 -12.39
C SER A 220 7.27 -0.87 -13.82
N GLY A 221 6.14 -0.18 -14.03
CA GLY A 221 5.44 -0.15 -15.31
C GLY A 221 4.66 -1.42 -15.60
N THR A 222 4.37 -2.23 -14.58
CA THR A 222 3.54 -3.43 -14.71
C THR A 222 2.28 -3.38 -13.85
N MET A 223 1.27 -4.12 -14.30
CA MET A 223 0.07 -4.44 -13.55
C MET A 223 -0.02 -5.96 -13.39
N LEU A 224 -0.21 -6.42 -12.16
CA LEU A 224 -0.62 -7.79 -11.86
C LEU A 224 -2.15 -7.83 -11.76
N ILE A 225 -2.78 -8.62 -12.63
CA ILE A 225 -4.20 -8.93 -12.61
C ILE A 225 -4.39 -10.25 -11.85
N VAL A 226 -5.30 -10.26 -10.90
CA VAL A 226 -5.62 -11.41 -10.07
C VAL A 226 -7.11 -11.74 -10.21
N ASP A 227 -7.41 -12.95 -10.66
CA ASP A 227 -8.77 -13.51 -10.66
C ASP A 227 -8.77 -14.73 -9.72
N LEU A 228 -9.18 -14.51 -8.47
CA LEU A 228 -9.15 -15.55 -7.43
C LEU A 228 -10.26 -16.57 -7.60
N GLN A 229 -11.33 -16.24 -8.33
CA GLN A 229 -12.37 -17.21 -8.65
C GLN A 229 -11.82 -18.32 -9.55
N LYS A 230 -10.86 -17.98 -10.42
CA LYS A 230 -10.18 -18.93 -11.32
C LYS A 230 -8.78 -19.33 -10.87
N GLY A 231 -8.26 -18.73 -9.79
CA GLY A 231 -6.88 -18.92 -9.35
C GLY A 231 -5.83 -18.40 -10.35
N LEU A 232 -6.18 -17.38 -11.15
CA LEU A 232 -5.32 -16.84 -12.21
C LEU A 232 -4.57 -15.60 -11.76
N PHE A 233 -3.27 -15.58 -12.03
CA PHE A 233 -2.38 -14.45 -11.84
C PHE A 233 -1.71 -14.13 -13.17
N ARG A 234 -1.90 -12.92 -13.67
CA ARG A 234 -1.31 -12.48 -14.94
C ARG A 234 -0.68 -11.11 -14.78
N ARG A 235 0.63 -11.03 -15.02
CA ARG A 235 1.33 -9.75 -15.11
C ARG A 235 1.33 -9.24 -16.55
N THR A 236 1.12 -7.95 -16.73
CA THR A 236 1.17 -7.25 -18.02
C THR A 236 1.92 -5.95 -17.89
N HIS A 237 2.55 -5.51 -18.98
CA HIS A 237 3.10 -4.16 -19.06
C HIS A 237 1.99 -3.15 -19.24
N ILE A 238 2.19 -1.97 -18.66
CA ILE A 238 1.35 -0.80 -18.82
C ILE A 238 1.96 0.02 -19.96
N SER A 239 1.14 0.41 -20.93
CA SER A 239 1.58 1.30 -22.01
C SER A 239 1.53 2.75 -21.53
N ILE A 240 2.50 3.56 -21.94
CA ILE A 240 2.45 5.00 -21.75
C ILE A 240 1.40 5.57 -22.69
N ASP A 241 0.45 6.35 -22.15
CA ASP A 241 -0.52 7.08 -22.95
C ASP A 241 0.08 8.41 -23.39
N SER A 242 0.13 8.67 -24.70
CA SER A 242 0.61 9.95 -25.25
C SER A 242 -0.26 11.14 -24.85
N ASN A 243 -1.52 10.89 -24.45
CA ASN A 243 -2.45 11.92 -23.98
C ASN A 243 -2.56 11.97 -22.45
N CYS A 244 -1.61 11.34 -21.73
CA CYS A 244 -1.65 11.34 -20.27
C CYS A 244 -1.69 12.77 -19.72
N SER A 245 -2.64 13.03 -18.81
CA SER A 245 -2.83 14.35 -18.20
C SER A 245 -1.75 14.72 -17.18
N CYS A 246 -0.90 13.77 -16.80
CA CYS A 246 0.27 14.01 -15.97
C CYS A 246 1.44 14.42 -16.86
N THR A 247 1.66 15.73 -17.01
CA THR A 247 2.82 16.27 -17.74
C THR A 247 4.13 16.00 -17.02
N PHE A 248 5.13 15.51 -17.75
CA PHE A 248 6.54 15.37 -17.34
C PHE A 248 7.30 16.69 -17.47
#